data_AF-A0A6I6SJN6-F1
#
_entry.id   AF-A0A6I6SJN6-F1
#
_cell.length_a   1.000
_cell.length_b   1.000
_cell.length_c   1.000
_cell.angle_alpha   90.00
_cell.angle_beta   90.00
_cell.angle_gamma   90.00
#
_symmetry.space_group_name_H-M   'P 1'
#
loop_
_entity.id
_entity.type
_entity.pdbx_description
1 polymer ?
#
loop_
_entity_poly.entity_id
_entity_poly.type
_entity_poly.pdbx_seq_one_letter_code
_entity_poly.pdbx_strand_id
1 'polypeptide(L)'
;MAAERLPGEPQRWQGGIMKREHVLRTWLAALALLAVAGPLAASSPEEPEIAGSMMGLLDGQEREWFIVRQGADSNATFTELGDHIKIDLVGFVAPDDWRVRDSLSLSITLEDGEVTQFDVLHAIGATAMPPVFTSDHAALNLTLDTFNVEGVRARVSGRVQGILALQKALDEEPSVDEGIGISVEFDAEASRLEY
;
A
#
# COMPACT_ATOMS: atom_id res chain seq x y z
N MET A 1 -1.97 52.26 -28.91
CA MET A 1 -2.80 51.55 -29.91
C MET A 1 -2.78 50.09 -29.50
N ALA A 2 -3.85 49.53 -28.92
CA ALA A 2 -5.10 49.16 -29.60
C ALA A 2 -4.82 48.17 -30.76
N ALA A 3 -5.47 47.05 -30.95
CA ALA A 3 -6.50 46.31 -30.23
C ALA A 3 -6.65 44.95 -30.94
N GLU A 4 -7.14 43.95 -30.21
CA GLU A 4 -8.23 43.06 -30.65
C GLU A 4 -8.09 42.07 -31.83
N ARG A 5 -8.72 40.90 -31.57
CA ARG A 5 -9.52 40.02 -32.44
C ARG A 5 -8.87 38.80 -33.11
N LEU A 6 -9.17 37.65 -32.49
CA LEU A 6 -9.68 36.42 -33.15
C LEU A 6 -10.84 36.78 -34.10
N PRO A 7 -11.10 36.02 -35.19
CA PRO A 7 -11.97 34.83 -35.07
C PRO A 7 -11.71 33.73 -36.14
N GLY A 8 -12.24 32.52 -35.92
CA GLY A 8 -12.39 31.55 -37.02
C GLY A 8 -12.59 30.07 -36.71
N GLU A 9 -13.53 29.69 -35.85
CA GLU A 9 -14.39 28.51 -36.10
C GLU A 9 -15.67 29.02 -36.80
N PRO A 10 -16.46 28.27 -37.62
CA PRO A 10 -16.91 26.89 -37.36
C PRO A 10 -17.28 26.02 -38.61
N GLN A 11 -17.65 24.75 -38.39
CA GLN A 11 -18.67 23.93 -39.11
C GLN A 11 -18.43 22.45 -38.72
N ARG A 12 -19.28 21.65 -38.06
CA ARG A 12 -20.74 21.51 -37.92
C ARG A 12 -21.49 21.32 -39.24
N TRP A 13 -21.80 20.05 -39.58
CA TRP A 13 -22.88 19.51 -40.44
C TRP A 13 -22.66 17.98 -40.52
N GLN A 14 -23.60 17.03 -40.58
CA GLN A 14 -25.07 16.91 -40.56
C GLN A 14 -25.34 15.45 -40.12
N GLY A 15 -26.34 15.17 -39.28
CA GLY A 15 -27.66 14.71 -39.76
C GLY A 15 -27.74 13.18 -39.68
N GLY A 16 -28.80 12.52 -39.21
CA GLY A 16 -30.10 12.93 -38.73
C GLY A 16 -30.78 11.73 -38.05
N ILE A 17 -31.79 12.03 -37.25
CA ILE A 17 -32.71 11.08 -36.63
C ILE A 17 -33.80 10.72 -37.65
N MET A 18 -34.26 9.45 -37.65
CA MET A 18 -35.63 8.93 -37.94
C MET A 18 -35.54 7.58 -38.69
N LYS A 19 -36.43 6.60 -38.55
CA LYS A 19 -37.47 6.19 -37.60
C LYS A 19 -37.92 4.80 -38.11
N ARG A 20 -38.34 3.94 -37.19
CA ARG A 20 -39.38 2.88 -37.33
C ARG A 20 -39.10 1.63 -38.17
N GLU A 21 -39.11 0.51 -37.44
CA GLU A 21 -40.04 -0.63 -37.59
C GLU A 21 -40.49 -0.99 -39.02
N HIS A 22 -40.17 -2.22 -39.45
CA HIS A 22 -41.15 -3.29 -39.67
C HIS A 22 -40.49 -4.54 -40.29
N VAL A 23 -41.14 -5.68 -40.04
CA VAL A 23 -41.17 -6.91 -40.85
C VAL A 23 -40.25 -8.08 -40.42
N LEU A 24 -40.83 -8.91 -39.56
CA LEU A 24 -40.83 -10.38 -39.54
C LEU A 24 -40.52 -11.05 -40.90
N ARG A 25 -39.62 -12.04 -40.92
CA ARG A 25 -39.88 -13.44 -41.35
C ARG A 25 -38.57 -14.24 -41.52
N THR A 26 -38.35 -15.11 -40.53
CA THR A 26 -38.04 -16.55 -40.65
C THR A 26 -37.55 -17.10 -42.00
N TRP A 27 -36.40 -17.80 -42.02
CA TRP A 27 -36.26 -19.28 -42.13
C TRP A 27 -34.80 -19.71 -42.45
N LEU A 28 -34.28 -20.65 -41.63
CA LEU A 28 -33.25 -21.71 -41.84
C LEU A 28 -31.97 -21.43 -42.66
N ALA A 29 -30.78 -21.68 -42.07
CA ALA A 29 -30.15 -23.01 -42.04
C ALA A 29 -28.68 -22.95 -41.57
N ALA A 30 -28.37 -23.82 -40.60
CA ALA A 30 -27.13 -24.56 -40.35
C ALA A 30 -25.75 -23.98 -40.74
N LEU A 31 -24.89 -23.83 -39.73
CA LEU A 31 -23.65 -24.60 -39.66
C LEU A 31 -23.11 -24.59 -38.22
N ALA A 32 -23.12 -25.77 -37.61
CA ALA A 32 -22.42 -26.03 -36.37
C ALA A 32 -20.91 -25.97 -36.63
N LEU A 33 -20.22 -25.07 -35.94
CA LEU A 33 -18.82 -25.22 -35.61
C LEU A 33 -18.74 -25.22 -34.08
N LEU A 34 -18.48 -26.41 -33.54
CA LEU A 34 -17.99 -26.59 -32.18
C LEU A 34 -16.67 -25.83 -32.07
N ALA A 35 -16.71 -24.61 -31.56
CA ALA A 35 -15.58 -24.05 -30.85
C ALA A 35 -15.66 -24.60 -29.42
N VAL A 36 -14.74 -25.50 -29.07
CA VAL A 36 -14.47 -25.83 -27.68
C VAL A 36 -13.95 -24.54 -27.04
N ALA A 37 -14.87 -23.76 -26.47
CA ALA A 37 -14.54 -22.71 -25.54
C ALA A 37 -14.08 -23.40 -24.26
N GLY A 38 -12.81 -23.77 -24.20
CA GLY A 38 -12.15 -23.96 -22.91
C GLY A 38 -12.30 -22.65 -22.15
N PRO A 39 -12.74 -22.65 -20.87
CA PRO A 39 -12.73 -21.43 -20.10
C PRO A 39 -11.28 -20.96 -20.03
N LEU A 40 -10.97 -19.86 -20.74
CA LEU A 40 -9.89 -18.99 -20.34
C LEU A 40 -10.29 -18.54 -18.93
N ALA A 41 -9.78 -19.23 -17.91
CA ALA A 41 -9.73 -18.72 -16.57
C ALA A 41 -8.83 -17.49 -16.65
N ALA A 42 -9.43 -16.36 -17.02
CA ALA A 42 -8.87 -15.07 -16.69
C ALA A 42 -8.84 -15.07 -15.17
N SER A 43 -7.66 -15.30 -14.59
CA SER A 43 -7.38 -14.92 -13.22
C SER A 43 -7.64 -13.42 -13.15
N SER A 44 -8.83 -13.04 -12.66
CA SER A 44 -9.10 -11.66 -12.28
C SER A 44 -7.96 -11.22 -11.36
N PRO A 45 -7.42 -10.00 -11.51
CA PRO A 45 -6.50 -9.46 -10.53
C PRO A 45 -7.13 -9.64 -9.15
N GLU A 46 -6.45 -10.34 -8.25
CA GLU A 46 -6.94 -10.49 -6.88
C GLU A 46 -7.09 -9.08 -6.30
N GLU A 47 -8.29 -8.75 -5.79
CA GLU A 47 -8.51 -7.43 -5.21
C GLU A 47 -7.64 -7.30 -3.94
N PRO A 48 -7.03 -6.12 -3.70
CA PRO A 48 -6.30 -5.88 -2.47
C PRO A 48 -7.22 -6.04 -1.26
N GLU A 49 -6.77 -6.80 -0.27
CA GLU A 49 -7.41 -7.00 1.03
C GLU A 49 -6.66 -6.21 2.10
N ILE A 50 -7.40 -5.61 3.05
CA ILE A 50 -6.81 -4.98 4.23
C ILE A 50 -6.45 -6.09 5.23
N ALA A 51 -5.17 -6.30 5.46
CA ALA A 51 -4.62 -7.28 6.39
C ALA A 51 -4.32 -6.70 7.78
N GLY A 52 -4.54 -5.40 7.97
CA GLY A 52 -4.32 -4.70 9.23
C GLY A 52 -4.20 -3.19 9.06
N SER A 53 -3.85 -2.50 10.13
CA SER A 53 -3.56 -1.07 10.07
C SER A 53 -2.55 -0.62 11.13
N MET A 54 -2.01 0.56 10.91
CA MET A 54 -1.26 1.34 11.88
C MET A 54 -1.98 2.67 12.07
N MET A 55 -2.28 3.04 13.31
CA MET A 55 -3.08 4.24 13.59
C MET A 55 -2.54 4.99 14.80
N GLY A 56 -2.53 6.31 14.73
CA GLY A 56 -2.16 7.14 15.88
C GLY A 56 -1.73 8.54 15.46
N LEU A 57 -0.83 9.12 16.25
CA LEU A 57 -0.33 10.47 16.04
C LEU A 57 1.04 10.47 15.38
N LEU A 58 1.19 11.33 14.38
CA LEU A 58 2.47 11.70 13.78
C LEU A 58 2.53 13.22 13.66
N ASP A 59 3.54 13.82 14.29
CA ASP A 59 3.68 15.28 14.42
C ASP A 59 2.39 15.95 14.99
N GLY A 60 1.76 15.27 15.96
CA GLY A 60 0.52 15.73 16.59
C GLY A 60 -0.74 15.60 15.71
N GLN A 61 -0.64 15.06 14.51
CA GLN A 61 -1.78 14.81 13.62
C GLN A 61 -2.20 13.35 13.64
N GLU A 62 -3.50 13.09 13.75
CA GLU A 62 -4.05 11.74 13.60
C GLU A 62 -3.85 11.25 12.16
N ARG A 63 -3.35 10.02 12.05
CA ARG A 63 -3.10 9.32 10.79
C ARG A 63 -3.45 7.84 10.93
N GLU A 64 -3.81 7.26 9.79
CA GLU A 64 -4.01 5.83 9.63
C GLU A 64 -3.28 5.37 8.36
N TRP A 65 -2.61 4.23 8.46
CA TRP A 65 -1.95 3.54 7.37
C TRP A 65 -2.50 2.13 7.27
N PHE A 66 -2.98 1.76 6.09
CA PHE A 66 -3.55 0.45 5.82
C PHE A 66 -2.46 -0.53 5.37
N ILE A 67 -2.43 -1.69 6.01
CA ILE A 67 -1.57 -2.81 5.61
C ILE A 67 -2.37 -3.67 4.66
N VAL A 68 -1.83 -3.88 3.46
CA VAL A 68 -2.54 -4.51 2.34
C VAL A 68 -1.89 -5.85 1.99
N ARG A 69 -2.72 -6.81 1.56
CA ARG A 69 -2.33 -8.06 0.95
C ARG A 69 -3.01 -8.22 -0.41
N GLN A 70 -2.29 -8.73 -1.40
CA GLN A 70 -2.82 -9.07 -2.71
C GLN A 70 -2.28 -10.45 -3.11
N GLY A 71 -3.12 -11.47 -3.01
CA GLY A 71 -2.71 -12.85 -3.28
C GLY A 71 -1.63 -13.34 -2.32
N ALA A 72 -0.49 -13.74 -2.88
CA ALA A 72 0.69 -14.16 -2.12
C ALA A 72 1.54 -12.97 -1.62
N ASP A 73 1.38 -11.79 -2.21
CA ASP A 73 2.14 -10.60 -1.84
C ASP A 73 1.48 -9.93 -0.64
N SER A 74 2.22 -9.72 0.45
CA SER A 74 1.74 -9.03 1.64
C SER A 74 2.74 -7.98 2.09
N ASN A 75 2.22 -6.82 2.48
CA ASN A 75 3.03 -5.76 3.08
C ASN A 75 3.24 -5.97 4.59
N ALA A 76 2.73 -7.07 5.15
CA ALA A 76 3.10 -7.56 6.46
C ALA A 76 3.65 -8.97 6.30
N THR A 77 4.91 -9.16 6.67
CA THR A 77 5.60 -10.44 6.54
C THR A 77 6.38 -10.80 7.78
N PHE A 78 6.66 -12.10 7.94
CA PHE A 78 7.66 -12.55 8.89
C PHE A 78 8.50 -13.70 8.32
N THR A 79 9.75 -13.77 8.76
CA THR A 79 10.71 -14.83 8.41
C THR A 79 11.34 -15.38 9.68
N GLU A 80 11.44 -16.70 9.77
CA GLU A 80 12.11 -17.42 10.86
C GLU A 80 13.50 -17.87 10.39
N LEU A 81 14.54 -17.46 11.11
CA LEU A 81 15.96 -17.73 10.83
C LEU A 81 16.63 -18.30 12.09
N GLY A 82 16.45 -19.60 12.33
CA GLY A 82 16.85 -20.22 13.59
C GLY A 82 16.02 -19.67 14.74
N ASP A 83 16.67 -19.09 15.75
CA ASP A 83 16.01 -18.47 16.91
C ASP A 83 15.64 -17.00 16.68
N HIS A 84 15.97 -16.45 15.50
CA HIS A 84 15.64 -15.08 15.13
C HIS A 84 14.36 -15.04 14.31
N ILE A 85 13.48 -14.10 14.62
CA ILE A 85 12.29 -13.83 13.84
C ILE A 85 12.35 -12.39 13.36
N LYS A 86 12.29 -12.19 12.05
CA LYS A 86 12.18 -10.86 11.47
C LYS A 86 10.73 -10.63 11.05
N ILE A 87 10.15 -9.51 11.46
CA ILE A 87 8.80 -9.07 11.11
C ILE A 87 8.93 -7.75 10.37
N ASP A 88 8.35 -7.64 9.19
CA ASP A 88 8.34 -6.42 8.38
C ASP A 88 6.89 -6.01 8.10
N LEU A 89 6.48 -4.82 8.56
CA LEU A 89 5.16 -4.24 8.35
C LEU A 89 5.29 -2.93 7.56
N VAL A 90 4.48 -2.78 6.52
CA VAL A 90 4.39 -1.56 5.73
C VAL A 90 2.92 -1.20 5.51
N GLY A 91 2.57 0.02 5.90
CA GLY A 91 1.23 0.57 5.74
C GLY A 91 1.25 1.81 4.87
N PHE A 92 0.15 2.02 4.16
CA PHE A 92 -0.02 3.11 3.19
C PHE A 92 -1.26 3.92 3.53
N VAL A 93 -1.22 5.24 3.32
CA VAL A 93 -2.38 6.11 3.56
C VAL A 93 -3.54 5.79 2.61
N ALA A 94 -3.26 5.30 1.41
CA ALA A 94 -4.26 4.92 0.42
C ALA A 94 -4.15 3.42 0.07
N PRO A 95 -5.13 2.58 0.45
CA PRO A 95 -5.05 1.12 0.22
C PRO A 95 -5.15 0.74 -1.27
N ASP A 96 -5.83 1.55 -2.08
CA ASP A 96 -6.01 1.34 -3.53
C ASP A 96 -4.83 1.86 -4.37
N ASP A 97 -3.93 2.64 -3.75
CA ASP A 97 -2.76 3.22 -4.40
C ASP A 97 -1.52 2.97 -3.54
N TRP A 98 -1.12 1.70 -3.46
CA TRP A 98 0.13 1.26 -2.81
C TRP A 98 1.40 1.82 -3.47
N ARG A 99 1.27 2.58 -4.57
CA ARG A 99 2.35 3.38 -5.15
C ARG A 99 2.47 4.76 -4.50
N VAL A 100 1.52 5.15 -3.65
CA VAL A 100 1.62 6.34 -2.80
C VAL A 100 2.77 6.14 -1.82
N ARG A 101 3.77 7.01 -1.93
CA ARG A 101 5.01 6.97 -1.14
C ARG A 101 4.87 7.45 0.30
N ASP A 102 3.67 7.89 0.72
CA ASP A 102 3.38 8.15 2.13
C ASP A 102 3.07 6.83 2.83
N SER A 103 4.15 6.20 3.32
CA SER A 103 4.11 4.95 4.05
C SER A 103 4.71 5.11 5.43
N LEU A 104 4.27 4.23 6.32
CA LEU A 104 4.95 3.94 7.58
C LEU A 104 5.46 2.50 7.49
N SER A 105 6.74 2.30 7.77
CA SER A 105 7.40 1.00 7.76
C SER A 105 7.95 0.69 9.14
N LEU A 106 7.78 -0.55 9.56
CA LEU A 106 8.28 -1.07 10.82
C LEU A 106 8.98 -2.41 10.56
N SER A 107 10.24 -2.51 10.96
CA SER A 107 10.99 -3.78 11.00
C SER A 107 11.23 -4.14 12.46
N ILE A 108 10.95 -5.37 12.85
CA ILE A 108 11.11 -5.85 14.22
C ILE A 108 11.90 -7.16 14.17
N THR A 109 12.96 -7.24 14.97
CA THR A 109 13.71 -8.48 15.18
C THR A 109 13.43 -9.00 16.58
N LEU A 110 13.01 -10.25 16.65
CA LEU A 110 12.85 -10.99 17.89
C LEU A 110 13.96 -12.03 18.03
N GLU A 111 14.43 -12.21 19.26
CA GLU A 111 15.30 -13.30 19.68
C GLU A 111 14.70 -13.88 20.98
N ASP A 112 14.51 -15.19 21.05
CA ASP A 112 13.85 -15.87 22.18
C ASP A 112 12.48 -15.26 22.57
N GLY A 113 11.77 -14.69 21.59
CA GLY A 113 10.45 -14.07 21.78
C GLY A 113 10.47 -12.63 22.31
N GLU A 114 11.65 -12.06 22.55
CA GLU A 114 11.84 -10.68 23.01
C GLU A 114 12.31 -9.78 21.87
N VAL A 115 11.92 -8.50 21.89
CA VAL A 115 12.37 -7.51 20.90
C VAL A 115 13.83 -7.15 21.17
N THR A 116 14.72 -7.47 20.23
CA THR A 116 16.15 -7.14 20.32
C THR A 116 16.54 -5.96 19.45
N GLN A 117 15.84 -5.75 18.33
CA GLN A 117 16.03 -4.62 17.43
C GLN A 117 14.71 -4.24 16.78
N PHE A 118 14.54 -2.95 16.50
CA PHE A 118 13.47 -2.49 15.63
C PHE A 118 13.89 -1.23 14.88
N ASP A 119 13.29 -1.01 13.71
CA ASP A 119 13.50 0.14 12.85
C ASP A 119 12.15 0.69 12.38
N VAL A 120 11.99 2.01 12.45
CA VAL A 120 10.79 2.73 11.99
C VAL A 120 11.19 3.73 10.94
N LEU A 121 10.48 3.73 9.82
CA LEU A 121 10.74 4.64 8.72
C LEU A 121 9.43 5.22 8.18
N HIS A 122 9.40 6.54 8.04
CA HIS A 122 8.33 7.26 7.38
C HIS A 122 8.90 8.15 6.27
N ALA A 123 8.51 7.87 5.02
CA ALA A 123 9.05 8.56 3.85
C ALA A 123 8.34 9.90 3.56
N ILE A 124 9.10 10.93 3.22
CA ILE A 124 8.62 12.30 3.00
C ILE A 124 8.73 12.66 1.52
N GLY A 125 7.61 12.60 0.80
CA GLY A 125 7.50 13.09 -0.56
C GLY A 125 7.73 12.05 -1.66
N ALA A 126 7.82 12.53 -2.90
CA ALA A 126 7.65 11.70 -4.10
C ALA A 126 8.93 11.44 -4.92
N THR A 127 10.09 11.91 -4.48
CA THR A 127 11.37 11.69 -5.20
C THR A 127 11.85 10.26 -5.02
N ALA A 128 12.73 9.78 -5.91
CA ALA A 128 13.26 8.41 -5.86
C ALA A 128 13.91 8.06 -4.51
N MET A 129 14.68 9.01 -3.96
CA MET A 129 15.26 8.98 -2.62
C MET A 129 14.67 10.17 -1.85
N PRO A 130 13.49 10.01 -1.22
CA PRO A 130 12.91 11.07 -0.41
C PRO A 130 13.68 11.19 0.91
N PRO A 131 13.67 12.38 1.54
CA PRO A 131 13.93 12.49 2.97
C PRO A 131 13.05 11.51 3.75
N VAL A 132 13.52 11.06 4.91
CA VAL A 132 12.79 10.14 5.79
C VAL A 132 12.83 10.62 7.23
N PHE A 133 11.77 10.32 7.97
CA PHE A 133 11.84 10.27 9.42
C PHE A 133 12.16 8.84 9.84
N THR A 134 13.19 8.65 10.66
CA THR A 134 13.75 7.34 11.00
C THR A 134 13.92 7.16 12.52
N SER A 135 13.91 5.93 12.99
CA SER A 135 14.28 5.56 14.37
C SER A 135 15.79 5.64 14.61
N ASP A 136 16.61 5.71 13.56
CA ASP A 136 18.06 5.78 13.69
C ASP A 136 18.49 7.06 14.42
N HIS A 137 19.42 6.91 15.37
CA HIS A 137 19.85 7.94 16.33
C HIS A 137 18.71 8.62 17.12
N ALA A 138 17.50 8.08 17.09
CA ALA A 138 16.30 8.70 17.65
C ALA A 138 15.95 8.16 19.05
N ALA A 139 14.99 8.80 19.71
CA ALA A 139 14.50 8.39 21.02
C ALA A 139 13.12 7.72 20.85
N LEU A 140 13.13 6.44 20.50
CA LEU A 140 11.94 5.68 20.19
C LEU A 140 11.85 4.42 21.05
N ASN A 141 10.63 4.06 21.46
CA ASN A 141 10.35 2.81 22.14
C ASN A 141 9.31 2.02 21.35
N LEU A 142 9.51 0.70 21.28
CA LEU A 142 8.55 -0.25 20.75
C LEU A 142 8.11 -1.20 21.86
N THR A 143 6.81 -1.38 22.00
CA THR A 143 6.20 -2.43 22.81
C THR A 143 5.49 -3.38 21.87
N LEU A 144 5.84 -4.67 21.92
CA LEU A 144 5.14 -5.71 21.18
C LEU A 144 4.14 -6.39 22.13
N ASP A 145 2.85 -6.29 21.81
CA ASP A 145 1.78 -6.83 22.64
C ASP A 145 1.42 -8.27 22.24
N THR A 146 1.50 -8.58 20.95
CA THR A 146 1.19 -9.93 20.43
C THR A 146 2.09 -10.26 19.25
N PHE A 147 2.67 -11.46 19.30
CA PHE A 147 3.18 -12.16 18.14
C PHE A 147 2.77 -13.63 18.26
N ASN A 148 1.75 -14.04 17.50
CA ASN A 148 1.21 -15.39 17.56
C ASN A 148 1.11 -16.00 16.16
N VAL A 149 1.77 -17.13 15.95
CA VAL A 149 1.86 -17.81 14.64
C VAL A 149 0.80 -18.89 14.54
N GLU A 150 0.01 -18.84 13.46
CA GLU A 150 -1.01 -19.82 13.09
C GLU A 150 -0.78 -20.28 11.63
N GLY A 151 0.01 -21.35 11.49
CA GLY A 151 0.37 -21.88 10.17
C GLY A 151 1.26 -20.92 9.38
N VAL A 152 0.77 -20.42 8.25
CA VAL A 152 1.50 -19.49 7.36
C VAL A 152 1.22 -18.02 7.68
N ARG A 153 0.49 -17.74 8.76
CA ARG A 153 0.11 -16.40 9.18
C ARG A 153 0.56 -16.15 10.61
N ALA A 154 0.77 -14.90 10.96
CA ALA A 154 1.00 -14.47 12.34
C ALA A 154 0.19 -13.21 12.64
N ARG A 155 -0.49 -13.15 13.79
CA ARG A 155 -1.01 -11.89 14.29
C ARG A 155 0.11 -11.13 14.99
N VAL A 156 0.32 -9.88 14.60
CA VAL A 156 1.33 -8.99 15.15
C VAL A 156 0.64 -7.71 15.61
N SER A 157 0.76 -7.36 16.89
CA SER A 157 0.23 -6.10 17.40
C SER A 157 1.14 -5.47 18.44
N GLY A 158 1.09 -4.15 18.57
CA GLY A 158 1.93 -3.40 19.49
C GLY A 158 1.80 -1.89 19.33
N ARG A 159 2.77 -1.18 19.89
CA ARG A 159 2.83 0.28 19.85
C ARG A 159 4.26 0.78 19.67
N VAL A 160 4.41 1.84 18.89
CA VAL A 160 5.63 2.65 18.76
C VAL A 160 5.36 4.04 19.33
N GLN A 161 6.26 4.54 20.17
CA GLN A 161 6.15 5.89 20.74
C GLN A 161 7.51 6.56 20.96
N GLY A 162 7.60 7.85 20.63
CA GLY A 162 8.79 8.68 20.88
C GLY A 162 9.00 9.73 19.81
N ILE A 163 10.26 9.96 19.45
CA ILE A 163 10.68 10.91 18.41
C ILE A 163 11.38 10.13 17.28
N LEU A 164 11.02 10.44 16.04
CA LEU A 164 11.77 10.04 14.84
C LEU A 164 12.71 11.17 14.44
N ALA A 165 13.95 10.84 14.06
CA ALA A 165 14.94 11.80 13.56
C ALA A 165 14.73 12.06 12.07
N LEU A 166 14.96 13.29 11.61
CA LEU A 166 14.90 13.62 10.18
C LEU A 166 16.23 13.29 9.50
N GLN A 167 16.19 12.50 8.43
CA GLN A 167 17.31 12.27 7.53
C GLN A 167 16.96 12.82 6.14
N LYS A 168 17.70 13.83 5.67
CA LYS A 168 17.38 14.51 4.39
C LYS A 168 17.94 13.76 3.18
N ALA A 169 19.01 13.00 3.36
CA ALA A 169 19.64 12.16 2.36
C ALA A 169 20.33 10.94 3.00
N LEU A 170 20.57 9.89 2.22
CA LEU A 170 21.16 8.63 2.70
C LEU A 170 22.58 8.79 3.27
N ASP A 171 23.32 9.81 2.83
CA ASP A 171 24.67 10.13 3.26
C ASP A 171 24.73 11.20 4.38
N GLU A 172 23.57 11.71 4.81
CA GLU A 172 23.45 12.61 5.94
C GLU A 172 23.05 11.85 7.22
N GLU A 173 23.59 12.29 8.36
CA GLU A 173 23.24 11.74 9.66
C GLU A 173 21.81 12.20 10.05
N PRO A 174 20.97 11.32 10.63
CA PRO A 174 19.67 11.70 11.13
C PRO A 174 19.75 12.78 12.23
N SER A 175 18.89 13.80 12.14
CA SER A 175 18.81 14.92 13.08
C SER A 175 17.60 14.77 14.00
N VAL A 176 17.83 14.58 15.30
CA VAL A 176 16.77 14.55 16.32
C VAL A 176 16.18 15.93 16.59
N ASP A 177 16.97 16.99 16.44
CA ASP A 177 16.53 18.39 16.64
C ASP A 177 15.48 18.82 15.60
N GLU A 178 15.55 18.24 14.39
CA GLU A 178 14.56 18.40 13.32
C GLU A 178 13.54 17.24 13.27
N GLY A 179 13.53 16.40 14.32
CA GLY A 179 12.68 15.23 14.41
C GLY A 179 11.21 15.55 14.71
N ILE A 180 10.36 14.53 14.60
CA ILE A 180 8.92 14.62 14.87
C ILE A 180 8.47 13.57 15.88
N GLY A 181 7.41 13.90 16.62
CA GLY A 181 6.78 12.97 17.53
C GLY A 181 5.97 11.89 16.81
N ILE A 182 6.03 10.66 17.31
CA ILE A 182 5.21 9.54 16.87
C ILE A 182 4.59 8.82 18.08
N SER A 183 3.34 8.42 17.94
CA SER A 183 2.63 7.55 18.90
C SER A 183 1.59 6.75 18.13
N VAL A 184 1.97 5.57 17.65
CA VAL A 184 1.20 4.75 16.71
C VAL A 184 1.03 3.34 17.27
N GLU A 185 -0.19 2.83 17.22
CA GLU A 185 -0.51 1.42 17.46
C GLU A 185 -0.59 0.68 16.13
N PHE A 186 -0.27 -0.62 16.16
CA PHE A 186 -0.36 -1.48 15.00
C PHE A 186 -1.02 -2.81 15.36
N ASP A 187 -1.81 -3.35 14.43
CA ASP A 187 -2.40 -4.70 14.48
C ASP A 187 -2.54 -5.22 13.06
N ALA A 188 -1.88 -6.34 12.75
CA ALA A 188 -1.81 -6.88 11.42
C ALA A 188 -1.68 -8.40 11.39
N GLU A 189 -2.15 -9.00 10.29
CA GLU A 189 -1.89 -10.38 9.94
C GLU A 189 -0.71 -10.46 8.96
N ALA A 190 0.46 -10.84 9.46
CA ALA A 190 1.67 -11.03 8.67
C ALA A 190 1.69 -12.40 7.99
N SER A 191 2.09 -12.44 6.72
CA SER A 191 2.32 -13.68 5.98
C SER A 191 3.73 -14.21 6.20
N ARG A 192 3.89 -15.52 6.31
CA ARG A 192 5.21 -16.15 6.33
C ARG A 192 5.89 -15.98 4.98
N LEU A 193 7.15 -15.54 4.98
CA LEU A 193 8.01 -15.47 3.80
C LEU A 193 9.05 -16.60 3.86
N GLU A 194 9.05 -17.47 2.86
CA GLU A 194 10.03 -18.56 2.68
C GLU A 194 11.03 -18.19 1.57
N TYR A 195 12.30 -18.59 1.74
CA TYR A 195 13.39 -18.35 0.78
C TYR A 195 13.90 -19.65 0.16
#